data_AF-T0NJE6-F1
#
_entry.id   AF-T0NJE6-F1
#
_cell.length_a   1.000
_cell.length_b   1.000
_cell.length_c   1.000
_cell.angle_alpha   90.00
_cell.angle_beta   90.00
_cell.angle_gamma   90.00
#
_symmetry.space_group_name_H-M   'P 1'
#
loop_
_entity.id
_entity.type
_entity.pdbx_description
1 polymer ?
#
loop_
_entity_poly.entity_id
_entity_poly.type
_entity_poly.pdbx_seq_one_letter_code
_entity_poly.pdbx_strand_id
1 'polypeptide(L)'
;MKKGLKIIIVIVVAIILVSTAFLVLYHPTHAFTDTSQTAAPEQLDPATGFFSTNGPLFAAVFQTLVEFNGSSTSVVPVLASHVYNVNDTHYTFDIRSYANFSNGQQLNASSVWFSFARGVLT
;
A
#
# COMPACT_ATOMS: atom_id res chain seq x y z
N MET A 1 -51.83 -32.26 -22.46
CA MET A 1 -51.25 -30.90 -22.60
C MET A 1 -50.95 -30.62 -24.07
N LYS A 2 -51.44 -29.50 -24.63
CA LYS A 2 -51.27 -29.16 -26.06
C LYS A 2 -49.77 -29.04 -26.40
N LYS A 3 -49.34 -29.57 -27.56
CA LYS A 3 -47.93 -29.64 -27.99
C LYS A 3 -47.20 -28.27 -27.91
N GLY A 4 -47.91 -27.19 -28.25
CA GLY A 4 -47.41 -25.82 -28.13
C GLY A 4 -47.13 -25.35 -26.70
N LEU A 5 -47.91 -25.80 -25.72
CA LEU A 5 -47.71 -25.45 -24.30
C LEU A 5 -46.44 -26.12 -23.74
N LYS A 6 -46.10 -27.34 -24.19
CA LYS A 6 -44.84 -28.01 -23.82
C LYS A 6 -43.61 -27.26 -24.33
N ILE A 7 -43.66 -26.75 -25.57
CA ILE A 7 -42.54 -26.04 -26.20
C ILE A 7 -42.27 -24.72 -25.47
N ILE A 8 -43.33 -23.97 -25.15
CA ILE A 8 -43.20 -22.70 -24.42
C ILE A 8 -42.56 -22.92 -23.04
N ILE A 9 -42.97 -23.96 -22.31
CA ILE A 9 -42.40 -24.28 -20.99
C ILE A 9 -40.90 -24.59 -21.10
N VAL A 10 -40.49 -25.38 -22.10
CA VAL A 10 -39.08 -25.73 -22.29
C VAL A 10 -38.23 -24.50 -22.58
N ILE A 11 -38.71 -23.58 -23.42
CA ILE A 11 -38.00 -22.34 -23.75
C ILE A 11 -37.84 -21.46 -22.51
N VAL A 12 -38.91 -21.28 -21.73
CA VAL A 12 -38.86 -20.48 -20.50
C VAL A 12 -37.87 -21.05 -19.50
N VAL A 13 -37.87 -22.38 -19.30
CA VAL A 13 -36.91 -23.05 -18.43
C VAL A 13 -35.47 -22.86 -18.93
N ALA A 14 -35.23 -22.98 -20.24
CA ALA A 14 -33.90 -22.77 -20.80
C ALA A 14 -33.40 -21.33 -20.60
N ILE A 15 -34.25 -20.33 -20.79
CA ILE A 15 -33.90 -18.91 -20.57
C ILE A 15 -33.56 -18.65 -19.10
N ILE A 16 -34.36 -19.21 -18.17
CA ILE A 16 -34.10 -19.09 -16.73
C ILE A 16 -32.75 -19.72 -16.38
N LEU A 17 -32.49 -20.94 -16.86
CA LEU A 17 -31.24 -21.64 -16.58
C LEU A 17 -30.02 -20.87 -17.11
N VAL A 18 -30.08 -20.39 -18.35
CA VAL A 18 -29.00 -19.58 -18.96
C VAL A 18 -28.78 -18.28 -18.19
N SER A 19 -29.85 -17.58 -17.80
CA SER A 19 -29.75 -16.32 -17.05
C SER A 19 -29.16 -16.53 -15.65
N THR A 20 -29.57 -17.60 -14.95
CA THR A 20 -29.02 -17.94 -13.63
C THR A 20 -27.55 -18.34 -13.71
N ALA A 21 -27.15 -19.11 -14.73
CA ALA A 21 -25.76 -19.46 -14.95
C ALA A 21 -24.90 -18.22 -15.22
N PHE A 22 -25.40 -17.28 -16.01
CA PHE A 22 -24.71 -16.02 -16.30
C PHE A 22 -24.48 -15.19 -15.03
N LEU A 23 -25.49 -15.06 -14.16
CA LEU A 23 -25.37 -14.34 -12.89
C LEU A 23 -24.36 -14.98 -11.93
N VAL A 24 -24.30 -16.32 -11.86
CA VAL A 24 -23.36 -17.04 -10.99
C VAL A 24 -21.93 -16.99 -11.56
N LEU A 25 -21.76 -17.05 -12.88
CA LEU A 25 -20.44 -17.05 -13.51
C LEU A 25 -19.80 -15.66 -13.58
N TYR A 26 -20.61 -14.59 -13.63
CA TYR A 26 -20.14 -13.22 -13.81
C TYR A 26 -20.35 -12.31 -12.59
N HIS A 27 -20.74 -12.86 -11.43
CA HIS A 27 -20.75 -12.05 -10.21
C HIS A 27 -19.31 -11.67 -9.82
N PRO A 28 -19.04 -10.41 -9.44
CA PRO A 28 -17.78 -10.06 -8.81
C PRO A 28 -17.63 -10.89 -7.54
N THR A 29 -16.64 -11.77 -7.50
CA THR A 29 -16.38 -12.64 -6.34
C THR A 29 -15.79 -11.88 -5.15
N HIS A 30 -15.38 -10.63 -5.37
CA HIS A 30 -14.78 -9.76 -4.36
C HIS A 30 -15.61 -8.49 -4.21
N ALA A 31 -15.96 -8.17 -2.97
CA ALA A 31 -16.53 -6.87 -2.66
C ALA A 31 -15.50 -5.77 -2.96
N PHE A 32 -15.93 -4.66 -3.55
CA PHE A 32 -15.08 -3.47 -3.64
C PHE A 32 -14.73 -3.03 -2.22
N THR A 33 -13.43 -2.99 -1.92
CA THR A 33 -12.93 -2.43 -0.66
C THR A 33 -12.65 -0.96 -0.91
N ASP A 34 -13.34 -0.08 -0.19
CA ASP A 34 -13.01 1.34 -0.16
C ASP A 34 -11.77 1.53 0.72
N THR A 35 -10.69 2.03 0.12
CA THR A 35 -9.43 2.35 0.82
C THR A 35 -9.29 3.85 1.07
N SER A 36 -10.38 4.61 0.98
CA SER A 36 -10.39 6.05 1.25
C SER A 36 -10.03 6.34 2.71
N GLN A 37 -9.35 7.47 2.90
CA GLN A 37 -9.16 8.01 4.25
C GLN A 37 -10.49 8.58 4.75
N THR A 38 -10.81 8.33 6.02
CA THR A 38 -12.04 8.82 6.65
C THR A 38 -11.99 10.31 7.00
N ALA A 39 -10.80 10.93 6.93
CA ALA A 39 -10.57 12.34 7.13
C ALA A 39 -9.32 12.81 6.39
N ALA A 40 -9.17 14.13 6.25
CA ALA A 40 -7.95 14.73 5.75
C ALA A 40 -6.76 14.46 6.72
N PRO A 41 -5.51 14.42 6.21
CA PRO A 41 -4.33 14.42 7.06
C PRO A 41 -4.29 15.73 7.87
N GLU A 42 -3.73 15.66 9.08
CA GLU A 42 -3.47 16.84 9.89
C GLU A 42 -2.35 17.68 9.25
N GLN A 43 -1.29 17.00 8.80
CA GLN A 43 -0.08 17.60 8.24
C GLN A 43 0.71 16.56 7.45
N LEU A 44 1.61 17.03 6.59
CA LEU A 44 2.45 16.20 5.73
C LEU A 44 3.93 16.21 6.13
N ASP A 45 4.24 16.70 7.33
CA ASP A 45 5.58 16.65 7.90
C ASP A 45 5.74 15.37 8.76
N PRO A 46 6.61 14.41 8.35
CA PRO A 46 6.82 13.17 9.10
C PRO A 46 7.43 13.35 10.50
N ALA A 47 8.07 14.49 10.79
CA ALA A 47 8.66 14.73 12.11
C ALA A 47 7.62 15.14 13.16
N THR A 48 6.49 15.72 12.73
CA THR A 48 5.48 16.30 13.63
C THR A 48 4.09 15.69 13.46
N GLY A 49 3.84 14.90 12.42
CA GLY A 49 2.55 14.25 12.19
C GLY A 49 2.36 12.96 12.98
N PHE A 50 1.38 12.93 13.89
CA PHE A 50 1.12 11.78 14.78
C PHE A 50 -0.24 11.10 14.59
N PHE A 51 -1.10 11.63 13.71
CA PHE A 51 -2.41 11.05 13.45
C PHE A 51 -2.35 9.91 12.44
N SER A 52 -3.22 8.91 12.63
CA SER A 52 -3.30 7.73 11.76
C SER A 52 -3.63 8.06 10.30
N THR A 53 -4.33 9.18 10.07
CA THR A 53 -4.66 9.68 8.72
C THR A 53 -3.43 10.12 7.92
N ASN A 54 -2.30 10.39 8.58
CA ASN A 54 -1.05 10.80 7.92
C ASN A 54 -0.27 9.59 7.38
N GLY A 55 -0.35 8.44 8.06
CA GLY A 55 0.51 7.28 7.82
C GLY A 55 0.53 6.80 6.36
N PRO A 56 -0.64 6.57 5.73
CA PRO A 56 -0.68 6.13 4.33
C PRO A 56 -0.11 7.15 3.35
N LEU A 57 -0.21 8.45 3.65
CA LEU A 57 0.42 9.49 2.84
C LEU A 57 1.94 9.51 3.06
N PHE A 58 2.42 9.31 4.28
CA PHE A 58 3.86 9.20 4.55
C PHE A 58 4.48 8.03 3.80
N ALA A 59 3.84 6.85 3.81
CA ALA A 59 4.29 5.68 3.06
C ALA A 59 4.26 5.88 1.53
N ALA A 60 3.39 6.76 1.04
CA ALA A 60 3.30 7.07 -0.39
C ALA A 60 4.31 8.13 -0.86
N VAL A 61 4.73 9.05 0.03
CA VAL A 61 5.55 10.22 -0.33
C VAL A 61 7.01 10.06 0.12
N PHE A 62 7.25 9.37 1.23
CA PHE A 62 8.56 9.23 1.84
C PHE A 62 8.94 7.76 1.97
N GLN A 63 10.24 7.49 1.83
CA GLN A 63 10.80 6.17 1.99
C GLN A 63 11.97 6.26 2.98
N THR A 64 12.09 5.26 3.86
CA THR A 64 13.07 5.24 4.96
C THR A 64 14.33 4.45 4.58
N LEU A 65 15.36 4.52 5.42
CA LEU A 65 16.55 3.68 5.27
C LEU A 65 16.24 2.19 5.41
N VAL A 66 15.34 1.86 6.33
CA VAL A 66 14.88 0.50 6.65
C VAL A 66 13.38 0.52 6.93
N GLU A 67 12.71 -0.62 6.77
CA GLU A 67 11.28 -0.77 7.02
C GLU A 67 10.97 -2.17 7.58
N PHE A 68 9.77 -2.38 8.12
CA PHE A 68 9.31 -3.72 8.44
C PHE A 68 9.10 -4.54 7.18
N ASN A 69 9.45 -5.81 7.26
CA ASN A 69 9.09 -6.79 6.26
C ASN A 69 7.56 -6.93 6.26
N GLY A 70 6.87 -6.70 5.14
CA GLY A 70 5.40 -6.71 5.10
C GLY A 70 4.71 -8.00 5.56
N SER A 71 5.45 -9.08 5.83
CA SER A 71 4.95 -10.35 6.38
C SER A 71 5.49 -10.69 7.77
N SER A 72 6.39 -9.90 8.35
CA SER A 72 6.97 -10.16 9.68
C SER A 72 7.44 -8.88 10.38
N THR A 73 7.69 -8.94 11.69
CA THR A 73 8.23 -7.78 12.42
C THR A 73 9.73 -7.57 12.21
N SER A 74 10.36 -8.34 11.32
CA SER A 74 11.76 -8.17 10.98
C SER A 74 11.98 -6.87 10.21
N VAL A 75 13.01 -6.12 10.58
CA VAL A 75 13.42 -4.89 9.89
C VAL A 75 14.35 -5.24 8.72
N VAL A 76 14.07 -4.70 7.54
CA VAL A 76 14.79 -4.96 6.30
C VAL A 76 15.32 -3.66 5.65
N PRO A 77 16.44 -3.72 4.91
CA PRO A 77 16.97 -2.56 4.20
C PRO A 77 16.03 -2.09 3.07
N VAL A 78 15.90 -0.76 2.94
CA VAL A 78 15.09 -0.11 1.90
C VAL A 78 15.95 0.88 1.10
N LEU A 79 16.09 2.13 1.54
CA LEU A 79 17.03 3.09 0.91
C LEU A 79 18.48 2.82 1.33
N ALA A 80 18.69 2.14 2.46
CA ALA A 80 19.97 1.52 2.75
C ALA A 80 20.15 0.28 1.86
N SER A 81 21.28 0.19 1.19
CA SER A 81 21.74 -1.01 0.50
C SER A 81 22.25 -2.06 1.48
N HIS A 82 22.93 -1.63 2.55
CA HIS A 82 23.42 -2.47 3.64
C HIS A 82 23.28 -1.74 4.98
N VAL A 83 23.07 -2.54 6.03
CA VAL A 83 23.01 -2.08 7.42
C VAL A 83 24.02 -2.89 8.21
N TYR A 84 25.00 -2.22 8.80
CA TYR A 84 25.98 -2.84 9.68
C TYR A 84 25.66 -2.45 11.11
N ASN A 85 25.40 -3.45 11.95
CA ASN A 85 25.36 -3.28 13.39
C ASN A 85 26.78 -3.44 13.92
N VAL A 86 27.39 -2.34 14.36
CA VAL A 86 28.71 -2.35 15.03
C VAL A 86 28.53 -2.71 16.50
N ASN A 87 27.48 -2.17 17.13
CA ASN A 87 26.95 -2.56 18.45
C ASN A 87 25.58 -1.88 18.67
N ASP A 88 25.00 -2.07 19.87
CA ASP A 88 23.67 -1.55 20.23
C ASP A 88 23.52 -0.02 20.16
N THR A 89 24.62 0.73 20.07
CA THR A 89 24.62 2.21 19.95
C THR A 89 25.25 2.71 18.65
N HIS A 90 25.83 1.84 17.83
CA HIS A 90 26.54 2.22 16.61
C HIS A 90 26.05 1.40 15.42
N TYR A 91 25.34 2.09 14.52
CA TYR A 91 24.84 1.54 13.26
C TYR A 91 25.42 2.32 12.08
N THR A 92 25.78 1.59 11.02
CA THR A 92 26.24 2.18 9.75
C THR A 92 25.29 1.77 8.63
N PHE A 93 24.91 2.73 7.78
CA PHE A 93 23.98 2.53 6.67
C PHE A 93 24.63 2.97 5.36
N ASP A 94 24.79 2.05 4.42
CA ASP A 94 25.26 2.37 3.07
C ASP A 94 24.06 2.78 2.21
N ILE A 95 23.94 4.05 1.84
CA ILE A 95 22.79 4.55 1.07
C ILE A 95 22.91 4.15 -0.41
N ARG A 96 21.80 3.70 -1.02
CA ARG A 96 21.74 3.38 -2.45
C ARG A 96 22.05 4.62 -3.30
N SER A 97 22.99 4.47 -4.24
CA SER A 97 23.48 5.57 -5.08
C SER A 97 22.49 6.10 -6.11
N TYR A 98 21.37 5.42 -6.34
CA TYR A 98 20.34 5.85 -7.31
C TYR A 98 19.16 6.59 -6.66
N ALA A 99 19.13 6.71 -5.33
CA ALA A 99 18.02 7.31 -4.61
C ALA A 99 18.02 8.84 -4.80
N ASN A 100 16.98 9.36 -5.44
CA ASN A 100 16.78 10.80 -5.65
C ASN A 100 15.49 11.26 -5.00
N PHE A 101 15.48 12.52 -4.56
CA PHE A 101 14.24 13.23 -4.25
C PHE A 101 13.46 13.52 -5.54
N SER A 102 12.16 13.80 -5.40
CA SER A 102 11.27 14.10 -6.53
C SER A 102 11.70 15.32 -7.36
N ASN A 103 12.51 16.21 -6.79
CA ASN A 103 13.11 17.35 -7.47
C ASN A 103 14.43 17.03 -8.21
N GLY A 104 14.83 15.75 -8.24
CA GLY A 104 16.05 15.28 -8.89
C GLY A 104 17.33 15.40 -8.07
N GLN A 105 17.29 15.96 -6.85
CA GLN A 105 18.47 15.98 -5.98
C GLN A 105 18.80 14.59 -5.46
N GLN A 106 20.08 14.25 -5.48
CA GLN A 106 20.59 12.99 -4.95
C GLN A 106 20.43 12.92 -3.43
N LEU A 107 19.88 11.81 -2.92
CA LEU A 107 19.87 11.49 -1.50
C LEU A 107 21.29 11.18 -1.04
N ASN A 108 21.71 11.77 0.08
CA ASN A 108 22.99 11.48 0.72
C ASN A 108 22.87 11.46 2.25
N ALA A 109 23.96 11.11 2.93
CA ALA A 109 23.98 10.96 4.39
C ALA A 109 23.65 12.26 5.15
N SER A 110 23.98 13.42 4.58
CA SER A 110 23.68 14.72 5.23
C SER A 110 22.17 15.00 5.25
N SER A 111 21.43 14.60 4.22
CA SER A 111 19.96 14.73 4.19
C SER A 111 19.30 13.87 5.26
N VAL A 112 19.80 12.63 5.45
CA VAL A 112 19.30 11.73 6.51
C VAL A 112 19.63 12.30 7.88
N TRP A 113 20.88 12.71 8.11
CA TRP A 113 21.32 13.32 9.36
C TRP A 113 20.49 14.56 9.72
N PHE A 114 20.24 15.43 8.73
CA PHE A 114 19.43 16.62 8.91
C PHE A 114 18.01 16.28 9.39
N SER A 115 17.36 15.26 8.81
CA SER A 115 16.02 14.84 9.22
C SER A 115 15.96 14.38 10.68
N PHE A 116 16.95 13.62 11.15
CA PHE A 116 17.05 13.24 12.56
C PHE A 116 17.34 14.43 13.47
N ALA A 117 18.31 15.27 13.10
CA ALA A 117 18.66 16.46 13.87
C ALA A 117 17.46 17.40 14.02
N ARG A 118 16.69 17.60 12.94
CA ARG A 118 15.50 18.44 12.95
C ARG A 118 14.43 17.88 13.89
N GLY A 119 14.12 16.59 13.81
CA GLY A 119 13.08 15.98 14.64
C GLY A 119 13.39 15.96 16.14
N VAL A 120 14.66 15.97 16.54
CA VAL A 120 15.06 16.04 17.96
C VAL A 120 15.06 17.48 18.50
N LEU A 121 15.24 18.48 17.63
CA LEU A 121 15.37 19.88 18.02
C LEU A 121 14.05 20.68 17.96
N THR A 122 13.00 20.10 17.39
CA THR A 122 11.62 20.63 17.37
C THR A 122 10.82 20.15 18.57
#